data_AF-A0A439ZEC1-F1
#
_entry.id   AF-A0A439ZEC1-F1
#
_cell.length_a   1.000
_cell.length_b   1.000
_cell.length_c   1.000
_cell.angle_alpha   90.00
_cell.angle_beta   90.00
_cell.angle_gamma   90.00
#
_symmetry.space_group_name_H-M   'P 1'
#
loop_
_entity.id
_entity.type
_entity.pdbx_description
1 polymer ?
#
loop_
_entity_poly.entity_id
_entity_poly.type
_entity_poly.pdbx_seq_one_letter_code
_entity_poly.pdbx_strand_id
1 'polypeptide(L)'
;MADRSSSFVRDAVCDLVASGPSSQSRIAHFVAQNPELIGDLSISKLASQTNGGEASVLRFWRTLGLSGFREFRVELPGRLSAIKPGD
;
A
#
# COMPACT_ATOMS: atom_id res chain seq x y z
N MET A 1 -12.40 -0.94 -20.43
CA MET A 1 -13.08 -0.45 -19.21
C MET A 1 -12.41 -1.05 -17.97
N ALA A 2 -11.07 -1.03 -17.89
CA ALA A 2 -10.28 -1.78 -16.89
C ALA A 2 -9.45 -0.89 -15.95
N ASP A 3 -9.46 0.44 -16.14
CA ASP A 3 -8.42 1.31 -15.56
C ASP A 3 -8.82 2.04 -14.27
N ARG A 4 -10.11 1.98 -13.90
CA ARG A 4 -10.64 2.80 -12.79
C ARG A 4 -10.18 2.33 -11.41
N SER A 5 -9.90 1.03 -11.25
CA SER A 5 -9.43 0.46 -9.97
C SER A 5 -7.92 0.64 -9.75
N SER A 6 -7.13 0.81 -10.81
CA SER A 6 -5.66 0.95 -10.67
C SER A 6 -5.25 2.35 -10.22
N SER A 7 -5.86 3.35 -10.84
CA SER A 7 -5.64 4.76 -10.48
C SER A 7 -6.13 5.08 -9.07
N PHE A 8 -7.27 4.50 -8.64
CA PHE A 8 -7.82 4.71 -7.29
C PHE A 8 -6.86 4.29 -6.17
N VAL A 9 -6.25 3.09 -6.27
CA VAL A 9 -5.33 2.60 -5.22
C VAL A 9 -4.11 3.51 -5.13
N ARG A 10 -3.53 3.91 -6.26
CA ARG A 10 -2.37 4.81 -6.28
C ARG A 10 -2.70 6.19 -5.70
N ASP A 11 -3.84 6.75 -6.07
CA ASP A 11 -4.33 8.04 -5.57
C ASP A 11 -4.56 7.98 -4.05
N ALA A 12 -5.24 6.93 -3.57
CA ALA A 12 -5.46 6.72 -2.14
C ALA A 12 -4.14 6.55 -1.36
N VAL A 13 -3.14 5.88 -1.93
CA VAL A 13 -1.80 5.79 -1.30
C VAL A 13 -1.13 7.16 -1.25
N CYS A 14 -1.22 7.96 -2.31
CA CYS A 14 -0.66 9.31 -2.35
C CYS A 14 -1.34 10.24 -1.35
N ASP A 15 -2.67 10.17 -1.24
CA ASP A 15 -3.46 10.91 -0.26
C ASP A 15 -3.09 10.50 1.16
N LEU A 16 -3.00 9.20 1.46
CA LEU A 16 -2.58 8.72 2.78
C LEU A 16 -1.14 9.12 3.14
N VAL A 17 -0.24 9.22 2.15
CA VAL A 17 1.10 9.77 2.35
C VAL A 17 1.02 11.22 2.81
N ALA A 18 0.21 12.05 2.14
CA ALA A 18 0.15 13.49 2.37
C ALA A 18 -0.72 13.90 3.57
N SER A 19 -1.82 13.19 3.82
CA SER A 19 -2.90 13.62 4.73
C SER A 19 -3.30 12.54 5.76
N GLY A 20 -2.79 11.31 5.61
CA GLY A 20 -3.18 10.18 6.45
C GLY A 20 -2.63 10.25 7.89
N PRO A 21 -3.26 9.53 8.84
CA PRO A 21 -2.76 9.44 10.21
C PRO A 21 -1.35 8.82 10.25
N SER A 22 -0.55 9.18 11.26
CA SER A 22 0.90 8.90 11.28
C SER A 22 1.27 7.42 11.07
N SER A 23 0.42 6.46 11.43
CA SER A 23 0.66 5.04 11.15
C SER A 23 0.32 4.65 9.71
N GLN A 24 -0.79 5.14 9.15
CA GLN A 24 -1.17 4.85 7.76
C GLN A 24 -0.26 5.58 6.77
N SER A 25 0.13 6.83 7.05
CA SER A 25 1.08 7.57 6.22
C SER A 25 2.43 6.86 6.13
N ARG A 26 2.94 6.30 7.24
CA ARG A 26 4.16 5.47 7.22
C ARG A 26 4.03 4.21 6.37
N ILE A 27 2.89 3.52 6.46
CA ILE A 27 2.62 2.34 5.63
C ILE A 27 2.52 2.73 4.16
N ALA A 28 1.81 3.80 3.85
CA ALA A 28 1.67 4.34 2.50
C ALA A 28 3.02 4.73 1.91
N HIS A 29 3.87 5.41 2.69
CA HIS A 29 5.24 5.76 2.30
C HIS A 29 6.08 4.52 1.97
N PHE A 30 6.07 3.52 2.85
CA PHE A 30 6.85 2.31 2.67
C PHE A 30 6.43 1.55 1.40
N VAL A 31 5.13 1.41 1.19
CA VAL A 31 4.53 0.77 0.00
C VAL A 31 4.82 1.55 -1.28
N ALA A 32 4.73 2.88 -1.24
CA ALA A 32 5.01 3.75 -2.38
C ALA A 32 6.48 3.70 -2.82
N GLN A 33 7.40 3.58 -1.85
CA GLN A 33 8.83 3.48 -2.12
C GLN A 33 9.27 2.08 -2.53
N ASN A 34 8.64 1.03 -2.00
CA ASN A 34 9.08 -0.35 -2.17
C ASN A 34 7.90 -1.29 -2.52
N PRO A 35 7.19 -1.06 -3.64
CA PRO A 35 6.03 -1.86 -4.01
C PRO A 35 6.39 -3.33 -4.25
N GLU A 36 7.59 -3.61 -4.77
CA GLU A 36 8.06 -4.99 -5.03
C GLU A 36 8.27 -5.81 -3.76
N LEU A 37 8.73 -5.19 -2.67
CA LEU A 37 8.97 -5.87 -1.40
C LEU A 37 7.66 -6.30 -0.72
N ILE A 38 6.56 -5.62 -1.01
CA ILE A 38 5.26 -5.96 -0.41
C ILE A 38 4.85 -7.39 -0.76
N GLY A 39 5.17 -7.83 -1.98
CA GLY A 39 4.92 -9.19 -2.45
C GLY A 39 5.56 -10.27 -1.57
N ASP A 40 6.67 -9.98 -0.89
CA ASP A 40 7.45 -10.91 -0.07
C ASP A 40 7.22 -10.77 1.43
N LEU A 41 6.69 -9.64 1.89
CA LEU A 41 6.54 -9.35 3.32
C LEU A 41 5.32 -10.03 3.95
N SER A 42 5.43 -10.35 5.24
CA SER A 42 4.31 -10.75 6.10
C SER A 42 3.72 -9.54 6.83
N ILE A 43 2.47 -9.64 7.32
CA ILE A 43 1.78 -8.55 8.04
C ILE A 43 2.64 -8.03 9.19
N SER A 44 3.13 -8.93 10.05
CA SER A 44 4.00 -8.60 11.18
C SER A 44 5.29 -7.90 10.74
N LYS A 45 5.91 -8.34 9.64
CA LYS A 45 7.14 -7.71 9.11
C LYS A 45 6.86 -6.30 8.59
N LEU A 46 5.75 -6.10 7.87
CA LEU A 46 5.33 -4.79 7.38
C LEU A 46 4.96 -3.84 8.53
N ALA A 47 4.27 -4.35 9.54
CA ALA A 47 3.98 -3.64 10.79
C ALA A 47 5.29 -3.16 11.46
N SER A 48 6.27 -4.05 11.66
CA SER A 48 7.57 -3.69 12.21
C SER A 48 8.32 -2.66 11.36
N GLN A 49 8.37 -2.83 10.03
CA GLN A 49 9.08 -1.91 9.14
C GLN A 49 8.49 -0.49 9.15
N THR A 50 7.17 -0.40 9.26
CA THR A 50 6.45 0.87 9.26
C THR A 50 6.29 1.45 10.67
N ASN A 51 6.81 0.76 11.70
CA ASN A 51 6.50 1.01 13.11
C ASN A 51 4.98 1.12 13.37
N GLY A 52 4.17 0.44 12.56
CA GLY A 52 2.73 0.35 12.66
C GLY A 52 2.32 -0.92 13.42
N GLY A 53 1.17 -0.90 14.09
CA GLY A 53 0.57 -2.14 14.58
C GLY A 53 -0.05 -2.94 13.44
N GLU A 54 -0.19 -4.26 13.58
CA GLU A 54 -0.87 -5.12 12.59
C GLU A 54 -2.29 -4.61 12.28
N ALA A 55 -2.98 -4.07 13.29
CA ALA A 55 -4.28 -3.40 13.13
C ALA A 55 -4.23 -2.17 12.20
N SER A 56 -3.13 -1.42 12.17
CA SER A 56 -2.95 -0.28 11.26
C SER A 56 -2.78 -0.76 9.82
N VAL A 57 -2.02 -1.84 9.62
CA VAL A 57 -1.86 -2.46 8.29
C VAL A 57 -3.21 -3.02 7.79
N LEU A 58 -3.96 -3.69 8.68
CA LEU A 58 -5.32 -4.16 8.42
C LEU A 58 -6.28 -3.04 8.00
N ARG A 59 -6.21 -1.88 8.65
CA ARG A 59 -7.03 -0.72 8.27
C ARG A 59 -6.58 -0.14 6.94
N PHE A 60 -5.28 -0.07 6.70
CA PHE A 60 -4.70 0.49 5.48
C PHE A 60 -5.24 -0.17 4.22
N TRP A 61 -5.13 -1.50 4.07
CA TRP A 61 -5.62 -2.15 2.84
C TRP A 61 -7.15 -2.15 2.72
N ARG A 62 -7.88 -2.10 3.83
CA ARG A 62 -9.35 -1.91 3.79
C ARG A 62 -9.72 -0.53 3.24
N THR A 63 -8.96 0.51 3.57
CA THR A 63 -9.14 1.86 2.99
C THR A 63 -8.92 1.84 1.47
N LEU A 64 -8.04 0.97 0.97
CA LEU A 64 -7.80 0.79 -0.47
C LEU A 64 -8.88 -0.06 -1.16
N GLY A 65 -9.88 -0.55 -0.44
CA GLY A 65 -10.92 -1.45 -0.98
C GLY A 65 -10.46 -2.90 -1.17
N LEU A 66 -9.33 -3.30 -0.57
CA LEU A 66 -8.79 -4.65 -0.65
C LEU A 66 -9.38 -5.53 0.47
N SER A 67 -9.80 -6.73 0.10
CA SER A 67 -10.53 -7.65 0.98
C SER A 67 -9.61 -8.39 1.97
N GLY A 68 -8.30 -8.39 1.73
CA GLY A 68 -7.36 -9.04 2.64
C GLY A 68 -5.90 -8.88 2.28
N PHE A 69 -5.03 -9.42 3.14
CA PHE A 69 -3.58 -9.27 3.00
C PHE A 69 -3.01 -9.98 1.76
N ARG A 70 -3.59 -11.11 1.36
CA ARG A 70 -3.17 -11.81 0.14
C ARG A 70 -3.41 -10.95 -1.10
N GLU A 71 -4.60 -10.37 -1.21
CA GLU A 71 -4.97 -9.47 -2.30
C GLU A 71 -4.08 -8.23 -2.29
N PHE A 72 -3.82 -7.67 -1.11
CA PHE A 72 -2.84 -6.61 -0.92
C PHE A 72 -1.44 -6.97 -1.44
N ARG A 73 -0.91 -8.17 -1.17
CA ARG A 73 0.44 -8.56 -1.66
C ARG A 73 0.51 -8.73 -3.17
N VAL A 74 -0.57 -9.17 -3.81
CA VAL A 74 -0.59 -9.51 -5.24
C VAL A 74 -0.99 -8.30 -6.09
N GLU A 75 -2.03 -7.58 -5.69
CA GLU A 75 -2.58 -6.46 -6.47
C GLU A 75 -1.74 -5.20 -6.29
N LEU A 76 -1.37 -4.86 -5.05
CA LEU A 76 -0.74 -3.58 -4.74
C LEU A 76 0.54 -3.31 -5.55
N PRO A 77 1.49 -4.25 -5.71
CA PRO A 77 2.69 -3.99 -6.53
C PRO A 77 2.32 -3.67 -7.99
N GLY A 78 1.37 -4.40 -8.56
CA GLY A 78 0.88 -4.15 -9.93
C GLY A 78 0.10 -2.83 -10.06
N ARG A 79 -0.55 -2.37 -8.99
CA ARG A 79 -1.29 -1.10 -8.95
C ARG A 79 -0.35 0.11 -8.79
N LEU A 80 0.81 -0.07 -8.14
CA LEU A 80 1.83 0.96 -7.93
C LEU A 80 2.95 0.97 -8.97
N SER A 81 3.20 -0.13 -9.69
CA SER A 81 4.32 -0.27 -10.64
C SER A 81 4.28 0.67 -11.85
N ALA A 82 3.23 1.48 -12.00
CA ALA A 82 3.17 2.59 -12.94
C ALA A 82 4.09 3.78 -12.58
N ILE A 83 4.85 3.69 -11.48
CA ILE A 83 5.83 4.70 -11.06
C ILE A 83 7.24 4.12 -11.17
N LYS A 84 7.78 4.00 -12.39
CA LYS A 84 9.23 3.99 -12.58
C LYS A 84 9.69 5.43 -12.78
N PRO A 85 10.45 6.05 -11.87
CA PRO A 85 11.24 7.21 -12.22
C PRO A 85 12.41 6.72 -13.09
N GLY A 86 12.24 6.72 -14.42
CA GLY A 86 13.34 6.37 -15.34
C GLY A 86 12.96 5.69 -16.66
N ASP A 87 11.85 6.09 -17.29
CA ASP A 87 11.75 6.11 -18.77
C ASP A 87 11.30 7.52 -19.20
#